data_AF-A0A139III6-F1
#
_entry.id   AF-A0A139III6-F1
#
_cell.length_a   1.000
_cell.length_b   1.000
_cell.length_c   1.000
_cell.angle_alpha   90.00
_cell.angle_beta   90.00
_cell.angle_gamma   90.00
#
_symmetry.space_group_name_H-M   'P 1'
#
loop_
_entity.id
_entity.type
_entity.pdbx_description
1 polymer ?
#
loop_
_entity_poly.entity_id
_entity_poly.type
_entity_poly.pdbx_seq_one_letter_code
_entity_poly.pdbx_strand_id
1 'polypeptide(L)'
;MHNCLPLDNCTSPPSGSVSGAHNIVKALIVAAILTQTAKPFDRPDSTTTSRTFEMASHGTTTATNPLSAPPFGDQVVYTDGSFDDSVTTAAGCAFVFKDRATEMWYGFGASFGFQASPKTAELMAIKHALAYAKHNWIGLVTDLEIRSDSTFAIGDIQHCWNHGTRGWNHHLVTVDICDLMDELRNAASPLRVNIVAIKGHSGVRGNDLADELAVTTRRTSEMFAHTTTTLVVHDSLVR
;
A
#
# COMPACT_ATOMS: atom_id res chain seq x y z
N MET A 1 -21.18 -22.67 69.27
CA MET A 1 -19.91 -21.91 69.33
C MET A 1 -19.69 -21.27 67.97
N HIS A 2 -19.47 -19.95 68.00
CA HIS A 2 -19.03 -18.95 67.00
C HIS A 2 -18.63 -19.37 65.57
N ASN A 3 -18.64 -18.52 64.54
CA ASN A 3 -19.35 -17.29 64.12
C ASN A 3 -18.80 -16.95 62.71
N CYS A 4 -19.48 -16.06 61.97
CA CYS A 4 -18.98 -15.24 60.84
C CYS A 4 -19.05 -15.78 59.39
N LEU A 5 -19.94 -15.16 58.61
CA LEU A 5 -19.87 -14.87 57.16
C LEU A 5 -19.23 -13.46 56.95
N PRO A 6 -19.07 -12.85 55.73
CA PRO A 6 -19.17 -13.30 54.32
C PRO A 6 -18.04 -12.75 53.36
N LEU A 7 -18.25 -12.92 52.03
CA LEU A 7 -17.70 -12.17 50.85
C LEU A 7 -16.43 -12.70 50.16
N ASP A 8 -16.51 -13.11 48.89
CA ASP A 8 -16.15 -12.22 47.76
C ASP A 8 -16.34 -12.82 46.35
N ASN A 9 -16.63 -11.89 45.45
CA ASN A 9 -16.99 -11.98 44.05
C ASN A 9 -15.73 -12.03 43.16
N CYS A 10 -15.66 -12.94 42.17
CA CYS A 10 -14.62 -12.93 41.13
C CYS A 10 -15.21 -13.30 39.77
N THR A 11 -15.96 -12.37 39.19
CA THR A 11 -16.17 -12.30 37.73
C THR A 11 -14.95 -11.67 37.07
N SER A 12 -14.25 -12.43 36.23
CA SER A 12 -13.24 -11.93 35.32
C SER A 12 -13.87 -11.05 34.21
N PRO A 13 -13.20 -9.99 33.74
CA PRO A 13 -13.74 -9.15 32.66
C PRO A 13 -13.67 -9.86 31.30
N PRO A 14 -14.62 -9.60 30.38
CA PRO A 14 -14.52 -10.07 29.00
C PRO A 14 -13.40 -9.32 28.27
N SER A 15 -12.51 -10.08 27.64
CA SER A 15 -11.48 -9.61 26.72
C SER A 15 -12.11 -8.94 25.48
N GLY A 16 -12.21 -7.62 25.50
CA GLY A 16 -12.49 -6.82 24.30
C GLY A 16 -11.22 -6.13 23.82
N SER A 17 -10.86 -6.31 22.53
CA SER A 17 -10.34 -5.23 21.64
C SER A 17 -9.63 -5.68 20.36
N VAL A 18 -9.68 -6.95 19.91
CA VAL A 18 -9.00 -7.33 18.64
C VAL A 18 -9.80 -6.89 17.39
N SER A 19 -11.11 -6.70 17.51
CA SER A 19 -11.99 -6.36 16.36
C SER A 19 -11.81 -4.91 15.84
N GLY A 20 -11.37 -3.98 16.69
CA GLY A 20 -11.26 -2.55 16.33
C GLY A 20 -10.10 -2.24 15.37
N ALA A 21 -8.92 -2.80 15.64
CA ALA A 21 -7.72 -2.56 14.83
C ALA A 21 -7.86 -3.12 13.40
N HIS A 22 -8.50 -4.29 13.25
CA HIS A 22 -8.68 -4.95 11.95
C HIS A 22 -9.61 -4.17 11.01
N ASN A 23 -10.63 -3.51 11.55
CA ASN A 23 -11.55 -2.67 10.77
C ASN A 23 -10.90 -1.34 10.37
N ILE A 24 -10.01 -0.79 11.19
CA ILE A 24 -9.28 0.44 10.87
C ILE A 24 -8.30 0.19 9.72
N VAL A 25 -7.55 -0.90 9.73
CA VAL A 25 -6.58 -1.20 8.64
C VAL A 25 -7.30 -1.47 7.31
N LYS A 26 -8.42 -2.22 7.31
CA LYS A 26 -9.26 -2.40 6.12
C LYS A 26 -9.81 -1.05 5.60
N ALA A 27 -10.30 -0.19 6.48
CA ALA A 27 -10.77 1.14 6.11
C ALA A 27 -9.65 2.04 5.58
N LEU A 28 -8.43 1.95 6.13
CA LEU A 28 -7.26 2.70 5.69
C LEU A 28 -6.79 2.27 4.29
N ILE A 29 -6.73 0.95 4.05
CA ILE A 29 -6.38 0.37 2.74
C ILE A 29 -7.39 0.83 1.68
N VAL A 30 -8.69 0.81 1.98
CA VAL A 30 -9.75 1.19 1.02
C VAL A 30 -9.83 2.72 0.82
N ALA A 31 -9.72 3.51 1.89
CA ALA A 31 -9.82 4.98 1.82
C ALA A 31 -8.62 5.65 1.10
N ALA A 32 -7.42 5.09 1.25
CA ALA A 32 -6.23 5.58 0.53
C ALA A 32 -6.32 5.38 -1.00
N ILE A 33 -7.18 4.47 -1.48
CA ILE A 33 -7.26 4.07 -2.88
C ILE A 33 -8.49 4.69 -3.58
N LEU A 34 -9.64 4.82 -2.89
CA LEU A 34 -10.85 5.44 -3.45
C LEU A 34 -10.72 6.95 -3.73
N THR A 35 -9.71 7.64 -3.18
CA THR A 35 -9.47 9.07 -3.46
C THR A 35 -8.91 9.35 -4.86
N GLN A 36 -8.64 8.33 -5.68
CA GLN A 36 -8.11 8.49 -7.05
C GLN A 36 -9.16 8.48 -8.18
N THR A 37 -10.46 8.25 -7.92
CA THR A 37 -11.47 8.22 -9.00
C THR A 37 -12.15 9.57 -9.28
N ALA A 38 -11.64 10.70 -8.76
CA ALA A 38 -12.23 12.00 -9.04
C ALA A 38 -11.20 13.15 -9.12
N LYS A 39 -10.64 13.39 -10.31
CA LYS A 39 -10.29 14.74 -10.75
C LYS A 39 -10.58 14.92 -12.25
N PRO A 40 -11.53 15.78 -12.63
CA PRO A 40 -11.59 16.32 -13.99
C PRO A 40 -10.36 17.20 -14.26
N PHE A 41 -9.95 17.18 -15.52
CA PHE A 41 -8.83 17.93 -16.10
C PHE A 41 -9.15 19.43 -16.14
N ASP A 42 -8.50 20.24 -15.30
CA ASP A 42 -8.50 21.70 -15.43
C ASP A 42 -7.08 22.23 -15.65
N ARG A 43 -6.98 23.11 -16.65
CA ARG A 43 -5.76 23.73 -17.19
C ARG A 43 -5.37 24.94 -16.33
N PRO A 44 -4.07 25.23 -16.09
CA PRO A 44 -3.68 26.38 -15.28
C PRO A 44 -3.64 27.65 -16.13
N ASP A 45 -4.19 28.74 -15.58
CA ASP A 45 -3.87 30.10 -16.01
C ASP A 45 -3.36 30.93 -14.82
N SER A 46 -2.44 31.82 -15.14
CA SER A 46 -1.55 32.57 -14.24
C SER A 46 -2.16 33.89 -13.79
N THR A 47 -1.94 34.32 -12.52
CA THR A 47 -1.67 35.73 -12.21
C THR A 47 -1.02 35.95 -10.83
N THR A 48 -0.05 36.87 -10.82
CA THR A 48 0.84 37.37 -9.76
C THR A 48 0.14 38.35 -8.79
N THR A 49 0.61 38.46 -7.51
CA THR A 49 1.13 39.71 -6.87
C THR A 49 0.95 39.82 -5.33
N SER A 50 2.11 39.93 -4.64
CA SER A 50 2.51 40.73 -3.46
C SER A 50 2.08 40.47 -2.00
N ARG A 51 3.11 40.74 -1.17
CA ARG A 51 3.29 40.54 0.29
C ARG A 51 2.57 41.58 1.15
N THR A 52 2.27 41.22 2.40
CA THR A 52 2.53 42.09 3.57
C THR A 52 2.71 41.25 4.84
N PHE A 53 3.66 41.67 5.69
CA PHE A 53 4.01 41.06 6.97
C PHE A 53 3.20 41.69 8.11
N GLU A 54 2.80 40.91 9.12
CA GLU A 54 2.68 41.42 10.50
C GLU A 54 2.80 40.28 11.54
N MET A 55 3.35 40.63 12.71
CA MET A 55 4.00 39.73 13.67
C MET A 55 3.31 39.78 15.05
N ALA A 56 3.20 38.60 15.67
CA ALA A 56 3.13 38.27 17.10
C ALA A 56 1.88 38.60 17.95
N SER A 57 1.36 37.56 18.63
CA SER A 57 0.88 37.65 20.02
C SER A 57 0.97 36.29 20.72
N HIS A 58 1.45 36.33 21.96
CA HIS A 58 1.69 35.18 22.85
C HIS A 58 0.38 34.53 23.31
N GLY A 59 0.31 33.21 23.18
CA GLY A 59 -0.70 32.37 23.84
C GLY A 59 -0.09 31.02 24.18
N THR A 60 0.28 30.83 25.43
CA THR A 60 0.66 29.53 25.99
C THR A 60 -0.47 28.53 25.76
N THR A 61 -0.27 27.55 24.88
CA THR A 61 -1.10 26.35 24.86
C THR A 61 -0.19 25.15 24.72
N THR A 62 -0.18 24.33 25.77
CA THR A 62 0.44 23.01 25.86
C THR A 62 0.04 22.17 24.65
N ALA A 63 0.88 22.12 23.62
CA ALA A 63 0.72 21.18 22.53
C ALA A 63 1.12 19.79 23.05
N THR A 64 0.11 18.98 23.39
CA THR A 64 0.28 17.53 23.49
C THR A 64 0.75 17.05 22.13
N ASN A 65 2.05 16.79 21.99
CA ASN A 65 2.60 16.07 20.85
C ASN A 65 1.76 14.79 20.67
N PRO A 66 1.10 14.58 19.52
CA PRO A 66 0.57 13.26 19.24
C PRO A 66 1.77 12.31 19.22
N LEU A 67 1.67 11.28 20.04
CA LEU A 67 2.66 10.21 20.22
C LEU A 67 3.05 9.69 18.83
N SER A 68 4.13 10.24 18.27
CA SER A 68 4.67 9.78 17.00
C SER A 68 5.28 8.43 17.29
N ALA A 69 4.60 7.37 16.84
CA ALA A 69 5.16 6.03 16.90
C ALA A 69 6.56 6.07 16.25
N PRO A 70 7.58 5.46 16.88
CA PRO A 70 8.91 5.44 16.29
C PRO A 70 8.84 4.86 14.88
N PRO A 71 9.65 5.37 13.93
CA PRO A 71 9.75 4.77 12.62
C PRO A 71 10.16 3.29 12.79
N PHE A 72 9.47 2.36 12.14
CA PHE A 72 9.81 0.94 12.21
C PHE A 72 11.02 0.56 11.31
N GLY A 73 11.76 1.57 10.82
CA GLY A 73 12.92 1.43 9.95
C GLY A 73 12.49 1.01 8.55
N ASP A 74 12.50 -0.29 8.31
CA ASP A 74 12.35 -0.83 6.95
C ASP A 74 10.96 -1.47 6.75
N GLN A 75 10.47 -1.57 5.52
CA GLN A 75 9.27 -2.35 5.18
C GLN A 75 9.54 -3.12 3.90
N VAL A 76 9.17 -4.40 3.89
CA VAL A 76 9.22 -5.23 2.69
C VAL A 76 7.79 -5.44 2.18
N VAL A 77 7.60 -5.27 0.88
CA VAL A 77 6.36 -5.51 0.16
C VAL A 77 6.64 -6.45 -1.00
N TYR A 78 5.74 -7.39 -1.24
CA TYR A 78 5.76 -8.31 -2.36
C TYR A 78 4.66 -7.92 -3.33
N THR A 79 4.92 -7.98 -4.63
CA THR A 79 3.97 -7.57 -5.67
C THR A 79 3.95 -8.57 -6.80
N ASP A 80 2.77 -8.84 -7.35
CA ASP A 80 2.59 -9.74 -8.49
C ASP A 80 1.40 -9.30 -9.36
N GLY A 81 1.47 -9.64 -10.65
CA GLY A 81 0.46 -9.41 -11.67
C GLY A 81 0.02 -10.73 -12.34
N SER A 82 -1.28 -11.00 -12.33
CA SER A 82 -1.88 -12.13 -13.06
C SER A 82 -2.58 -11.64 -14.32
N PHE A 83 -2.37 -12.34 -15.44
CA PHE A 83 -3.04 -12.05 -16.71
C PHE A 83 -3.57 -13.33 -17.36
N ASP A 84 -4.67 -13.20 -18.10
CA ASP A 84 -5.30 -14.28 -18.85
C ASP A 84 -5.61 -13.81 -20.27
N ASP A 85 -5.03 -14.52 -21.24
CA ASP A 85 -5.07 -14.21 -22.67
C ASP A 85 -6.33 -14.73 -23.38
N SER A 86 -7.32 -15.24 -22.63
CA SER A 86 -8.63 -15.58 -23.16
C SER A 86 -9.36 -14.36 -23.74
N VAL A 87 -10.47 -14.62 -24.46
CA VAL A 87 -11.29 -13.61 -25.15
C VAL A 87 -11.70 -12.42 -24.26
N THR A 88 -11.70 -12.61 -22.94
CA THR A 88 -12.04 -11.57 -21.97
C THR A 88 -10.87 -10.70 -21.48
N THR A 89 -9.61 -11.00 -21.85
CA THR A 89 -8.37 -10.31 -21.44
C THR A 89 -8.45 -9.71 -20.03
N ALA A 90 -8.48 -10.57 -19.01
CA ALA A 90 -8.63 -10.15 -17.62
C ALA A 90 -7.26 -10.03 -16.96
N ALA A 91 -7.05 -8.95 -16.20
CA ALA A 91 -5.85 -8.77 -15.38
C ALA A 91 -6.20 -8.59 -13.91
N GLY A 92 -5.36 -9.13 -13.04
CA GLY A 92 -5.35 -8.86 -11.62
C GLY A 92 -3.96 -8.44 -11.20
N CYS A 93 -3.86 -7.58 -10.20
CA CYS A 93 -2.60 -7.30 -9.52
C CYS A 93 -2.79 -7.43 -8.02
N ALA A 94 -1.69 -7.61 -7.30
CA ALA A 94 -1.69 -7.60 -5.85
C ALA A 94 -0.39 -7.07 -5.28
N PHE A 95 -0.49 -6.51 -4.07
CA PHE A 95 0.66 -6.34 -3.19
C PHE A 95 0.35 -6.90 -1.81
N VAL A 96 1.37 -7.44 -1.15
CA VAL A 96 1.29 -8.08 0.16
C VAL A 96 2.46 -7.62 1.02
N PHE A 97 2.23 -7.34 2.30
CA PHE A 97 3.25 -7.00 3.27
C PHE A 97 2.96 -7.64 4.63
N LYS A 98 4.00 -7.87 5.41
CA LYS A 98 3.86 -8.30 6.81
C LYS A 98 3.86 -7.08 7.71
N ASP A 99 2.83 -6.93 8.52
CA ASP A 99 2.79 -5.90 9.55
C ASP A 99 3.71 -6.29 10.71
N ARG A 100 4.59 -5.38 11.11
CA ARG A 100 5.62 -5.64 12.12
C ARG A 100 5.08 -5.69 13.55
N ALA A 101 3.95 -5.04 13.81
CA ALA A 101 3.39 -4.99 15.15
C ALA A 101 2.57 -6.26 15.47
N THR A 102 1.86 -6.77 14.47
CA THR A 102 0.92 -7.89 14.60
C THR A 102 1.45 -9.19 14.04
N GLU A 103 2.55 -9.16 13.28
CA GLU A 103 3.09 -10.30 12.53
C GLU A 103 2.07 -10.91 11.55
N MET A 104 1.00 -10.18 11.20
CA MET A 104 0.01 -10.61 10.22
C MET A 104 0.40 -10.17 8.81
N TRP A 105 0.04 -10.99 7.84
CA TRP A 105 0.13 -10.64 6.43
C TRP A 105 -1.10 -9.85 6.01
N TYR A 106 -0.87 -8.71 5.37
CA TYR A 106 -1.88 -7.86 4.78
C TYR A 106 -1.67 -7.80 3.28
N GLY A 107 -2.76 -7.90 2.52
CA GLY A 107 -2.70 -7.81 1.07
C GLY A 107 -3.82 -6.97 0.50
N PHE A 108 -3.54 -6.36 -0.62
CA PHE A 108 -4.51 -5.68 -1.47
C PHE A 108 -4.37 -6.26 -2.86
N GLY A 109 -5.49 -6.59 -3.49
CA GLY A 109 -5.53 -6.94 -4.89
C GLY A 109 -6.63 -6.18 -5.61
N ALA A 110 -6.39 -5.88 -6.88
CA ALA A 110 -7.33 -5.21 -7.75
C ALA A 110 -7.45 -5.96 -9.08
N SER A 111 -8.64 -5.93 -9.68
CA SER A 111 -8.86 -6.37 -11.06
C SER A 111 -8.95 -5.17 -12.01
N PHE A 112 -8.42 -5.37 -13.21
CA PHE A 112 -8.54 -4.44 -14.32
C PHE A 112 -9.22 -5.15 -15.48
N GLY A 113 -10.19 -4.46 -16.09
CA GLY A 113 -10.94 -4.97 -17.21
C GLY A 113 -10.12 -5.11 -18.49
N PHE A 114 -10.83 -5.34 -19.60
CA PHE A 114 -10.30 -5.57 -20.93
C PHE A 114 -9.25 -4.52 -21.36
N GLN A 115 -8.27 -4.95 -22.16
CA GLN A 115 -7.12 -4.17 -22.66
C GLN A 115 -5.93 -4.03 -21.69
N ALA A 116 -5.94 -4.73 -20.57
CA ALA A 116 -4.71 -4.92 -19.80
C ALA A 116 -3.73 -5.84 -20.55
N SER A 117 -2.43 -5.68 -20.28
CA SER A 117 -1.38 -6.60 -20.71
C SER A 117 -0.73 -7.26 -19.49
N PRO A 118 0.00 -8.38 -19.64
CA PRO A 118 0.79 -8.94 -18.54
C PRO A 118 1.69 -7.89 -17.87
N LYS A 119 2.40 -7.10 -18.67
CA LYS A 119 3.25 -6.00 -18.18
C LYS A 119 2.44 -4.95 -17.41
N THR A 120 1.22 -4.64 -17.85
CA THR A 120 0.35 -3.68 -17.16
C THR A 120 -0.06 -4.21 -15.79
N ALA A 121 -0.42 -5.49 -15.66
CA ALA A 121 -0.79 -6.10 -14.39
C ALA A 121 0.34 -5.98 -13.35
N GLU A 122 1.56 -6.28 -13.78
CA GLU A 122 2.79 -6.24 -12.98
C GLU A 122 3.15 -4.81 -12.53
N LEU A 123 3.12 -3.86 -13.47
CA LEU A 123 3.36 -2.45 -13.16
C LEU A 123 2.29 -1.89 -12.22
N MET A 124 1.03 -2.27 -12.40
CA MET A 124 -0.06 -1.81 -11.52
C MET A 124 0.11 -2.35 -10.08
N ALA A 125 0.61 -3.58 -9.91
CA ALA A 125 0.94 -4.14 -8.60
C ALA A 125 1.91 -3.23 -7.82
N ILE A 126 3.01 -2.85 -8.49
CA ILE A 126 4.03 -1.94 -7.95
C ILE A 126 3.46 -0.55 -7.67
N LYS A 127 2.70 0.01 -8.62
CA LYS A 127 2.06 1.32 -8.47
C LYS A 127 1.13 1.36 -7.25
N HIS A 128 0.31 0.33 -7.05
CA HIS A 128 -0.58 0.25 -5.88
C HIS A 128 0.18 0.15 -4.56
N ALA A 129 1.29 -0.60 -4.52
CA ALA A 129 2.16 -0.67 -3.34
C ALA A 129 2.76 0.71 -3.00
N LEU A 130 3.25 1.45 -3.99
CA LEU A 130 3.82 2.79 -3.79
C LEU A 130 2.77 3.82 -3.35
N ALA A 131 1.58 3.78 -3.95
CA ALA A 131 0.47 4.63 -3.54
C ALA A 131 0.08 4.34 -2.08
N TYR A 132 -0.01 3.06 -1.70
CA TYR A 132 -0.26 2.68 -0.31
C TYR A 132 0.82 3.22 0.64
N ALA A 133 2.09 3.09 0.27
CA ALA A 133 3.21 3.62 1.05
C ALA A 133 3.13 5.14 1.25
N LYS A 134 2.82 5.88 0.18
CA LYS A 134 2.65 7.35 0.22
C LYS A 134 1.59 7.77 1.24
N HIS A 135 0.49 7.04 1.32
CA HIS A 135 -0.62 7.40 2.21
C HIS A 135 -0.44 6.90 3.64
N ASN A 136 0.26 5.78 3.85
CA ASN A 136 0.24 5.09 5.14
C ASN A 136 1.60 5.01 5.84
N TRP A 137 2.70 5.23 5.15
CA TRP A 137 4.05 4.95 5.68
C TRP A 137 4.99 6.15 5.71
N ILE A 138 4.62 7.30 5.14
CA ILE A 138 5.40 8.53 5.29
C ILE A 138 5.52 8.88 6.78
N GLY A 139 6.76 9.10 7.23
CA GLY A 139 7.08 9.39 8.63
C GLY A 139 7.12 8.17 9.57
N LEU A 140 6.70 6.98 9.09
CA LEU A 140 6.70 5.73 9.84
C LEU A 140 7.72 4.71 9.32
N VAL A 141 8.04 4.75 8.03
CA VAL A 141 9.03 3.89 7.37
C VAL A 141 10.09 4.78 6.74
N THR A 142 11.35 4.39 6.84
CA THR A 142 12.49 5.08 6.20
C THR A 142 12.92 4.39 4.92
N ASP A 143 12.79 3.06 4.86
CA ASP A 143 13.24 2.24 3.74
C ASP A 143 12.14 1.26 3.32
N LEU A 144 11.70 1.35 2.06
CA LEU A 144 10.72 0.46 1.46
C LEU A 144 11.40 -0.39 0.38
N GLU A 145 11.40 -1.71 0.58
CA GLU A 145 11.83 -2.68 -0.43
C GLU A 145 10.61 -3.34 -1.07
N ILE A 146 10.42 -3.13 -2.37
CA ILE A 146 9.41 -3.80 -3.18
C ILE A 146 10.07 -4.97 -3.91
N ARG A 147 9.56 -6.17 -3.68
CA ARG A 147 10.00 -7.43 -4.28
C ARG A 147 8.98 -7.89 -5.31
N SER A 148 9.42 -8.08 -6.55
CA SER A 148 8.62 -8.63 -7.65
C SER A 148 9.44 -9.65 -8.41
N ASP A 149 8.81 -10.66 -9.00
CA ASP A 149 9.44 -11.58 -9.94
C ASP A 149 9.37 -11.13 -11.41
N SER A 150 8.71 -9.99 -11.66
CA SER A 150 8.59 -9.40 -12.99
C SER A 150 9.83 -8.62 -13.41
N THR A 151 10.85 -9.33 -13.91
CA THR A 151 12.10 -8.70 -14.39
C THR A 151 11.86 -7.66 -15.49
N PHE A 152 10.83 -7.84 -16.32
CA PHE A 152 10.45 -6.89 -17.36
C PHE A 152 9.90 -5.58 -16.80
N ALA A 153 9.01 -5.65 -15.79
CA ALA A 153 8.47 -4.45 -15.15
C ALA A 153 9.56 -3.68 -14.42
N ILE A 154 10.40 -4.39 -13.65
CA ILE A 154 11.53 -3.82 -12.92
C ILE A 154 12.50 -3.14 -13.89
N GLY A 155 12.86 -3.80 -15.00
CA GLY A 155 13.77 -3.24 -15.99
C GLY A 155 13.23 -1.96 -16.64
N ASP A 156 11.93 -1.89 -16.94
CA ASP A 156 11.32 -0.68 -17.50
C ASP A 156 11.32 0.48 -16.51
N ILE A 157 10.99 0.21 -15.23
CA ILE A 157 11.05 1.21 -14.16
C ILE A 157 12.48 1.70 -13.95
N GLN A 158 13.45 0.80 -13.84
CA GLN A 158 14.87 1.16 -13.66
C GLN A 158 15.38 2.01 -14.82
N HIS A 159 15.03 1.65 -16.07
CA HIS A 159 15.40 2.45 -17.22
C HIS A 159 14.77 3.85 -17.16
N CYS A 160 13.47 3.94 -16.90
CA CYS A 160 12.76 5.21 -16.77
C CYS A 160 13.34 6.07 -15.63
N TRP A 161 13.68 5.47 -14.50
CA TRP A 161 14.26 6.16 -13.35
C TRP A 161 15.66 6.71 -13.63
N ASN A 162 16.50 5.92 -14.31
CA ASN A 162 17.89 6.30 -14.57
C ASN A 162 18.05 7.27 -15.76
N HIS A 163 17.20 7.16 -16.77
CA HIS A 163 17.34 7.89 -18.04
C HIS A 163 16.21 8.91 -18.29
N GLY A 164 15.18 8.92 -17.45
CA GLY A 164 13.98 9.73 -17.63
C GLY A 164 13.15 9.28 -18.83
N THR A 165 12.23 10.15 -19.26
CA THR A 165 11.29 9.89 -20.38
C THR A 165 11.78 10.41 -21.74
N ARG A 166 12.97 11.02 -21.79
CA ARG A 166 13.45 11.70 -23.00
C ARG A 166 13.90 10.68 -24.05
N GLY A 167 13.21 10.67 -25.19
CA GLY A 167 13.59 9.85 -26.35
C GLY A 167 13.21 8.38 -26.24
N TRP A 168 12.49 7.96 -25.19
CA TRP A 168 12.00 6.60 -25.01
C TRP A 168 10.52 6.59 -24.60
N ASN A 169 9.71 5.81 -25.30
CA ASN A 169 8.29 5.65 -24.97
C ASN A 169 8.13 4.58 -23.90
N HIS A 170 8.24 4.98 -22.64
CA HIS A 170 7.91 4.12 -21.49
C HIS A 170 6.41 3.85 -21.41
N HIS A 171 6.04 2.74 -20.75
CA HIS A 171 4.64 2.48 -20.44
C HIS A 171 4.12 3.58 -19.49
N LEU A 172 2.88 4.07 -19.67
CA LEU A 172 2.35 5.18 -18.86
C LEU A 172 2.43 4.90 -17.35
N VAL A 173 2.07 3.68 -16.94
CA VAL A 173 2.17 3.24 -15.54
C VAL A 173 3.62 3.28 -15.02
N THR A 174 4.63 3.05 -15.87
CA THR A 174 6.05 3.17 -15.50
C THR A 174 6.41 4.62 -15.18
N VAL A 175 5.90 5.58 -15.94
CA VAL A 175 6.09 7.01 -15.67
C VAL A 175 5.43 7.39 -14.34
N ASP A 176 4.18 6.97 -14.12
CA ASP A 176 3.47 7.20 -12.85
C ASP A 176 4.23 6.63 -11.63
N ILE A 177 4.86 5.46 -11.79
CA ILE A 177 5.68 4.84 -10.75
C ILE A 177 6.90 5.71 -10.44
N CYS A 178 7.62 6.17 -11.46
CA CYS A 178 8.76 7.06 -11.27
C CYS A 178 8.36 8.37 -10.59
N ASP A 179 7.24 8.97 -10.98
CA ASP A 179 6.72 10.18 -10.34
C ASP A 179 6.40 9.93 -8.86
N LEU A 180 5.72 8.81 -8.54
CA LEU A 180 5.46 8.41 -7.14
C LEU A 180 6.76 8.18 -6.35
N MET A 181 7.76 7.54 -6.94
CA MET A 181 9.05 7.33 -6.30
C MET A 181 9.78 8.64 -6.01
N ASP A 182 9.71 9.61 -6.93
CA ASP A 182 10.29 10.94 -6.73
C ASP A 182 9.55 11.72 -5.63
N GLU A 183 8.21 11.68 -5.62
CA GLU A 183 7.41 12.28 -4.56
C GLU A 183 7.74 11.70 -3.17
N LEU A 184 7.87 10.37 -3.07
CA LEU A 184 8.23 9.68 -1.83
C LEU A 184 9.63 10.07 -1.35
N ARG A 185 10.59 10.20 -2.27
CA ARG A 185 11.96 10.63 -1.97
C ARG A 185 12.02 12.10 -1.52
N ASN A 186 11.17 12.95 -2.08
CA ASN A 186 11.19 14.40 -1.85
C ASN A 186 10.20 14.87 -0.76
N ALA A 187 9.47 13.94 -0.13
CA ALA A 187 8.58 14.25 0.98
C ALA A 187 9.32 14.83 2.19
N ALA A 188 8.62 15.57 3.05
CA ALA A 188 9.20 16.15 4.28
C ALA A 188 9.78 15.08 5.22
N SER A 189 9.24 13.86 5.18
CA SER A 189 9.83 12.66 5.78
C SER A 189 10.10 11.66 4.65
N PRO A 190 11.30 11.71 4.03
CA PRO A 190 11.63 10.90 2.86
C PRO A 190 11.49 9.40 3.13
N LEU A 191 10.91 8.70 2.15
CA LEU A 191 10.88 7.24 2.10
C LEU A 191 11.79 6.77 0.96
N ARG A 192 12.85 6.01 1.30
CA ARG A 192 13.74 5.44 0.29
C ARG A 192 13.11 4.19 -0.30
N VAL A 193 12.80 4.22 -1.59
CA VAL A 193 12.23 3.08 -2.32
C VAL A 193 13.34 2.31 -3.05
N ASN A 194 13.37 1.00 -2.86
CA ASN A 194 14.19 0.06 -3.61
C ASN A 194 13.29 -1.02 -4.24
N ILE A 195 13.40 -1.25 -5.55
CA ILE A 195 12.63 -2.28 -6.25
C ILE A 195 13.60 -3.37 -6.71
N VAL A 196 13.39 -4.60 -6.22
CA VAL A 196 14.30 -5.73 -6.42
C VAL A 196 13.61 -6.93 -7.05
N ALA A 197 14.35 -7.61 -7.92
CA ALA A 197 13.88 -8.85 -8.54
C ALA A 197 14.05 -10.01 -7.55
N ILE A 198 13.02 -10.85 -7.43
CA ILE A 198 13.08 -12.13 -6.73
C ILE A 198 12.74 -13.27 -7.68
N LYS A 199 13.09 -14.50 -7.30
CA LYS A 199 12.73 -15.68 -8.07
C LYS A 199 11.27 -16.04 -7.79
N GLY A 200 10.44 -16.06 -8.84
CA GLY A 200 9.06 -16.56 -8.75
C GLY A 200 9.01 -18.00 -8.26
N HIS A 201 7.96 -18.33 -7.51
CA HIS A 201 7.70 -19.66 -6.94
C HIS A 201 8.91 -20.29 -6.22
N SER A 202 9.69 -19.48 -5.50
CA SER A 202 10.88 -19.93 -4.76
C SER A 202 10.59 -20.33 -3.30
N GLY A 203 9.32 -20.36 -2.90
CA GLY A 203 8.88 -20.61 -1.52
C GLY A 203 8.97 -19.38 -0.61
N VAL A 204 9.10 -18.19 -1.21
CA VAL A 204 9.05 -16.92 -0.48
C VAL A 204 7.58 -16.59 -0.20
N ARG A 205 7.14 -16.83 1.03
CA ARG A 205 5.73 -16.75 1.43
C ARG A 205 5.01 -15.47 0.99
N GLY A 206 5.65 -14.31 1.10
CA GLY A 206 5.04 -13.05 0.69
C GLY A 206 4.77 -12.97 -0.82
N ASN A 207 5.64 -13.56 -1.65
CA ASN A 207 5.44 -13.67 -3.09
C ASN A 207 4.32 -14.64 -3.41
N ASP A 208 4.30 -15.81 -2.78
CA ASP A 208 3.26 -16.82 -3.01
C ASP A 208 1.86 -16.28 -2.66
N LEU A 209 1.75 -15.47 -1.59
CA LEU A 209 0.52 -14.77 -1.23
C LEU A 209 0.12 -13.68 -2.25
N ALA A 210 1.10 -12.98 -2.83
CA ALA A 210 0.85 -11.98 -3.86
C ALA A 210 0.33 -12.63 -5.15
N ASP A 211 0.95 -13.74 -5.59
CA ASP A 211 0.51 -14.56 -6.73
C ASP A 211 -0.92 -15.07 -6.54
N GLU A 212 -1.20 -15.72 -5.41
CA GLU A 212 -2.54 -16.22 -5.09
C GLU A 212 -3.59 -15.10 -5.10
N LEU A 213 -3.26 -13.94 -4.52
CA LEU A 213 -4.15 -12.80 -4.47
C LEU A 213 -4.37 -12.18 -5.86
N ALA A 214 -3.32 -12.06 -6.69
CA ALA A 214 -3.42 -11.53 -8.04
C ALA A 214 -4.26 -12.45 -8.95
N VAL A 215 -4.08 -13.77 -8.85
CA VAL A 215 -4.91 -14.77 -9.56
C VAL A 215 -6.35 -14.69 -9.09
N THR A 216 -6.57 -14.58 -7.77
CA THR A 216 -7.90 -14.47 -7.18
C THR A 216 -8.62 -13.22 -7.71
N THR A 217 -7.97 -12.05 -7.65
CA THR A 217 -8.58 -10.80 -8.10
C THR A 217 -8.89 -10.80 -9.58
N ARG A 218 -7.98 -11.31 -10.41
CA ARG A 218 -8.22 -11.53 -11.85
C ARG A 218 -9.47 -12.36 -12.10
N ARG A 219 -9.63 -13.49 -11.39
CA ARG A 219 -10.78 -14.40 -11.56
C ARG A 219 -12.09 -13.83 -11.03
N THR A 220 -12.04 -12.96 -10.03
CA THR A 220 -13.22 -12.27 -9.48
C THR A 220 -13.65 -11.04 -10.28
N SER A 221 -12.96 -10.71 -11.37
CA SER A 221 -13.38 -9.61 -12.24
C SER A 221 -14.67 -10.01 -12.95
N GLU A 222 -15.79 -9.43 -12.53
CA GLU A 222 -17.02 -9.48 -13.32
C GLU A 222 -16.85 -8.61 -14.57
N MET A 223 -17.53 -8.98 -15.66
CA MET A 223 -17.44 -8.29 -16.94
C MET A 223 -17.75 -6.80 -16.71
N PHE A 224 -16.76 -5.92 -16.94
CA PHE A 224 -16.79 -4.45 -16.75
C PHE A 224 -16.66 -3.89 -15.32
N ALA A 225 -16.43 -4.71 -14.28
CA ALA A 225 -16.26 -4.22 -12.91
C ALA A 225 -14.80 -4.18 -12.45
N HIS A 226 -14.42 -3.10 -11.78
CA HIS A 226 -13.19 -3.04 -10.98
C HIS A 226 -13.49 -3.66 -9.61
N THR A 227 -12.90 -4.82 -9.33
CA THR A 227 -13.04 -5.49 -8.03
C THR A 227 -11.78 -5.28 -7.22
N THR A 228 -11.95 -4.94 -5.94
CA THR A 228 -10.86 -4.86 -4.97
C THR A 228 -11.03 -5.95 -3.92
N THR A 229 -9.96 -6.66 -3.59
CA THR A 229 -9.91 -7.69 -2.55
C THR A 229 -8.86 -7.33 -1.51
N THR A 230 -9.18 -7.51 -0.24
CA THR A 230 -8.22 -7.35 0.87
C THR A 230 -7.97 -8.70 1.53
N LEU A 231 -6.70 -9.01 1.77
CA LEU A 231 -6.24 -10.24 2.42
C LEU A 231 -5.72 -9.90 3.83
N VAL A 232 -6.08 -10.73 4.82
CA VAL A 232 -5.47 -10.72 6.16
C VAL A 232 -5.23 -12.16 6.59
N VAL A 233 -3.98 -12.55 6.79
CA VAL A 233 -3.60 -13.94 7.12
C VAL A 233 -2.65 -13.96 8.32
N HIS A 234 -2.92 -14.84 9.28
CA HIS A 234 -2.03 -15.11 10.42
C HIS A 234 -1.14 -16.33 10.12
N ASP A 235 0.14 -16.29 10.50
CA ASP A 235 1.11 -17.37 10.23
C ASP A 235 0.67 -18.73 10.85
N SER A 236 -0.11 -18.71 11.94
CA SER A 236 -0.58 -19.95 12.61
C SER A 236 -1.69 -20.70 11.88
N LEU A 237 -2.15 -20.23 10.72
CA LEU A 237 -3.20 -20.85 9.92
C LEU A 237 -2.67 -21.49 8.63
N VAL A 238 -1.46 -22.06 8.60
CA VAL A 238 -1.05 -22.98 7.54
C VAL A 238 -0.08 -24.04 8.11
N ARG A 239 -0.53 -25.29 8.15
CA ARG A 239 0.32 -26.49 8.15
C ARG A 239 0.35 -27.03 6.74
#